data_AF-A0A8D8YSF1-F1
#
_entry.id   AF-A0A8D8YSF1-F1
#
_cell.length_a   1.000
_cell.length_b   1.000
_cell.length_c   1.000
_cell.angle_alpha   90.00
_cell.angle_beta   90.00
_cell.angle_gamma   90.00
#
_symmetry.space_group_name_H-M   'P 1'
#
loop_
_entity.id
_entity.type
_entity.pdbx_description
1 polymer ?
#
loop_
_entity_poly.entity_id
_entity_poly.type
_entity_poly.pdbx_seq_one_letter_code
_entity_poly.pdbx_strand_id
1 'polypeptide(L)'
;MAHDIGKCVRTKDVLSNIDVLFENDALIEKPIRQGLADNGFIKESPIQMAAFPYILNGYDAIVQSKSGTGKSIVFVVAALNKLIKVPVTQTQTIILAPTREIAVQITDVVRTVGTYVQNLHVDYFIGGTPVVRPKVTPQVVVGSPGRVKQLIKLKHLSVDAVRMLILDEADKLINGSFLDDITWIYSQLPSMKQMLVVSATYSPESLATLHRYMIDPLHIRPEDASRPLIGVKQLVALIPVTYELIE
;
A
#
# COMPACT_ATOMS: atom_id res chain seq x y z
N MET A 1 20.44 0.06 -0.45
CA MET A 1 19.73 -0.60 0.67
C MET A 1 18.84 0.45 1.31
N ALA A 2 17.54 0.16 1.46
CA ALA A 2 16.66 1.04 2.22
C ALA A 2 17.25 1.15 3.64
N HIS A 3 17.32 2.35 4.20
CA HIS A 3 17.80 2.63 5.56
C HIS A 3 19.31 2.46 5.86
N ASP A 4 20.21 2.97 5.00
CA ASP A 4 21.49 3.47 5.55
C ASP A 4 21.21 4.80 6.28
N ILE A 5 20.83 4.72 7.57
CA ILE A 5 20.43 5.86 8.40
C ILE A 5 21.59 6.85 8.58
N GLY A 6 22.83 6.39 8.43
CA GLY A 6 24.04 7.21 8.58
C GLY A 6 24.45 8.01 7.33
N LYS A 7 23.90 7.71 6.14
CA LYS A 7 24.36 8.35 4.88
C LYS A 7 23.72 9.70 4.54
N CYS A 8 22.60 10.08 5.16
CA CYS A 8 21.91 11.32 4.82
C CYS A 8 21.11 11.86 6.01
N VAL A 9 21.17 13.19 6.25
CA VAL A 9 20.44 13.86 7.34
C VAL A 9 18.93 13.67 7.13
N ARG A 10 18.29 12.92 8.03
CA ARG A 10 16.84 12.65 7.99
C ARG A 10 16.10 13.70 8.83
N THR A 11 14.87 14.01 8.42
CA THR A 11 14.05 15.01 9.11
C THR A 11 13.00 14.34 10.01
N LYS A 12 12.29 15.15 10.81
CA LYS A 12 11.28 14.67 11.79
C LYS A 12 10.10 13.93 11.15
N ASP A 13 9.93 14.05 9.82
CA ASP A 13 8.94 13.24 9.08
C ASP A 13 9.28 11.73 9.10
N VAL A 14 10.53 11.37 9.39
CA VAL A 14 11.03 9.98 9.46
C VAL A 14 11.58 9.65 10.85
N LEU A 15 12.11 10.63 11.59
CA LEU A 15 12.66 10.46 12.93
C LEU A 15 11.63 10.84 14.01
N SER A 16 11.22 9.86 14.81
CA SER A 16 10.46 10.05 16.06
C SER A 16 11.38 10.12 17.29
N ASN A 17 10.92 10.80 18.35
CA ASN A 17 11.55 10.78 19.69
C ASN A 17 11.37 9.43 20.43
N ILE A 18 10.59 8.51 19.86
CA ILE A 18 10.35 7.15 20.37
C ILE A 18 11.02 6.19 19.37
N ASP A 19 12.02 5.44 19.84
CA ASP A 19 12.74 4.45 19.05
C ASP A 19 12.04 3.08 19.14
N VAL A 20 11.03 2.84 18.30
CA VAL A 20 10.50 1.48 18.10
C VAL A 20 11.29 0.82 16.98
N LEU A 21 12.03 -0.23 17.33
CA LEU A 21 12.74 -1.07 16.37
C LEU A 21 11.80 -2.16 15.86
N PHE A 22 11.83 -2.42 14.55
CA PHE A 22 11.03 -3.48 13.94
C PHE A 22 11.31 -4.85 14.56
N GLU A 23 12.56 -5.10 14.98
CA GLU A 23 12.93 -6.35 15.66
C GLU A 23 12.20 -6.55 17.00
N ASN A 24 11.74 -5.48 17.65
CA ASN A 24 11.13 -5.51 18.98
C ASN A 24 9.60 -5.35 18.95
N ASP A 25 9.00 -5.03 17.79
CA ASP A 25 7.54 -4.97 17.68
C ASP A 25 6.93 -6.37 17.69
N ALA A 26 6.36 -6.74 18.84
CA ALA A 26 5.71 -8.02 19.05
C ALA A 26 4.41 -8.20 18.22
N LEU A 27 3.85 -7.12 17.65
CA LEU A 27 2.70 -7.21 16.76
C LEU A 27 3.09 -7.79 15.39
N ILE A 28 4.37 -7.73 15.01
CA ILE A 28 4.88 -8.20 13.71
C ILE A 28 5.43 -9.62 13.84
N GLU A 29 4.95 -10.51 12.98
CA GLU A 29 5.37 -11.91 13.02
C GLU A 29 6.88 -12.05 12.74
N LYS A 30 7.53 -13.00 13.42
CA LYS A 30 9.00 -13.16 13.38
C LYS A 30 9.59 -13.27 11.96
N PRO A 31 9.00 -14.03 11.00
CA PRO A 31 9.54 -14.10 9.65
C PRO A 31 9.57 -12.74 8.94
N ILE A 32 8.59 -11.88 9.21
CA ILE A 32 8.48 -10.55 8.62
C ILE A 32 9.52 -9.61 9.23
N ARG A 33 9.71 -9.65 10.55
CA ARG A 33 10.78 -8.89 11.24
C ARG A 33 12.16 -9.23 10.68
N GLN A 34 12.42 -10.51 10.40
CA GLN A 34 13.67 -10.94 9.79
C GLN A 34 13.84 -10.41 8.36
N GLY A 35 12.80 -10.50 7.53
CA GLY A 35 12.82 -9.94 6.17
C GLY A 35 12.99 -8.42 6.14
N LEU A 36 12.41 -7.71 7.11
CA LEU A 36 12.63 -6.28 7.30
C LEU A 36 14.09 -5.97 7.65
N ALA A 37 14.65 -6.66 8.64
CA ALA A 37 16.02 -6.44 9.11
C ALA A 37 17.06 -6.66 7.99
N ASP A 38 16.94 -7.76 7.23
CA ASP A 38 17.87 -8.08 6.14
C ASP A 38 17.86 -7.04 5.00
N ASN A 39 16.76 -6.29 4.90
CA ASN A 39 16.59 -5.22 3.92
C ASN A 39 16.84 -3.82 4.48
N GLY A 40 17.39 -3.76 5.69
CA GLY A 40 17.82 -2.54 6.38
C GLY A 40 16.72 -1.83 7.15
N PHE A 41 15.48 -2.32 7.17
CA PHE A 41 14.40 -1.70 7.93
C PHE A 41 14.60 -1.94 9.44
N ILE A 42 15.33 -1.01 10.08
CA ILE A 42 15.70 -1.11 11.50
C ILE A 42 14.65 -0.46 12.40
N LYS A 43 14.28 0.81 12.11
CA LYS A 43 13.40 1.62 12.95
C LYS A 43 12.10 1.97 12.21
N GLU A 44 10.99 1.92 12.93
CA GLU A 44 9.69 2.34 12.43
C GLU A 44 9.59 3.86 12.26
N SER A 45 8.94 4.28 11.17
CA SER A 45 8.57 5.67 10.95
C SER A 45 7.35 6.06 11.80
N PRO A 46 7.11 7.36 12.05
CA PRO A 46 5.95 7.82 12.83
C PRO A 46 4.61 7.28 12.31
N ILE A 47 4.44 7.18 10.99
CA ILE A 47 3.21 6.66 10.40
C ILE A 47 3.06 5.15 10.60
N GLN A 48 4.17 4.40 10.65
CA GLN A 48 4.17 2.96 10.89
C GLN A 48 3.77 2.66 12.34
N MET A 49 4.42 3.30 13.31
CA MET A 49 4.10 3.16 14.74
C MET A 49 2.65 3.54 15.05
N ALA A 50 2.14 4.60 14.42
CA ALA A 50 0.75 5.03 14.60
C ALA A 50 -0.26 4.05 13.98
N ALA A 51 0.15 3.29 12.95
CA ALA A 51 -0.77 2.46 12.18
C ALA A 51 -0.79 0.99 12.59
N PHE A 52 0.35 0.40 12.96
CA PHE A 52 0.46 -1.02 13.26
C PHE A 52 -0.48 -1.51 14.38
N PRO A 53 -0.64 -0.79 15.51
CA PRO A 53 -1.54 -1.24 16.59
C PRO A 53 -2.98 -1.46 16.12
N TYR A 54 -3.44 -0.73 15.11
CA TYR A 54 -4.81 -0.84 14.62
C TYR A 54 -4.89 -1.79 13.42
N ILE A 55 -4.03 -1.58 12.43
CA ILE A 55 -4.08 -2.34 11.18
C ILE A 55 -3.78 -3.82 11.40
N LEU A 56 -2.81 -4.15 12.28
CA LEU A 56 -2.47 -5.55 12.56
C LEU A 56 -3.52 -6.27 13.42
N ASN A 57 -4.41 -5.52 14.06
CA ASN A 57 -5.58 -6.03 14.79
C ASN A 57 -6.85 -6.09 13.92
N GLY A 58 -6.77 -5.74 12.63
CA GLY A 58 -7.85 -5.98 11.67
C GLY A 58 -8.80 -4.81 11.44
N TYR A 59 -8.53 -3.64 12.00
CA TYR A 59 -9.33 -2.43 11.75
C TYR A 59 -9.13 -1.91 10.32
N ASP A 60 -10.20 -1.42 9.71
CA ASP A 60 -10.12 -0.66 8.47
C ASP A 60 -9.38 0.66 8.73
N ALA A 61 -8.57 1.11 7.77
CA ALA A 61 -7.76 2.29 7.96
C ALA A 61 -7.56 3.11 6.68
N ILE A 62 -7.70 4.43 6.84
CA ILE A 62 -7.27 5.43 5.87
C ILE A 62 -5.95 6.00 6.37
N VAL A 63 -4.85 5.61 5.74
CA VAL A 63 -3.50 6.04 6.08
C VAL A 63 -3.13 7.21 5.17
N GLN A 64 -2.88 8.38 5.77
CA GLN A 64 -2.48 9.59 5.08
C GLN A 64 -1.10 10.06 5.56
N SER A 65 -0.11 10.05 4.68
CA SER A 65 1.22 10.59 4.99
C SER A 65 2.00 10.94 3.72
N LYS A 66 3.01 11.80 3.81
CA LYS A 66 3.81 12.27 2.66
C LYS A 66 4.47 11.10 1.90
N SER A 67 4.81 11.29 0.63
CA SER A 67 5.55 10.28 -0.12
C SER A 67 6.92 10.03 0.52
N GLY A 68 7.40 8.78 0.48
CA GLY A 68 8.70 8.41 1.06
C GLY A 68 8.73 8.24 2.58
N THR A 69 7.60 8.31 3.29
CA THR A 69 7.53 8.09 4.76
C THR A 69 7.35 6.63 5.18
N GLY A 70 7.42 5.69 4.23
CA GLY A 70 7.33 4.25 4.51
C GLY A 70 5.91 3.67 4.59
N LYS A 71 4.90 4.34 4.01
CA LYS A 71 3.51 3.87 3.99
C LYS A 71 3.35 2.47 3.37
N SER A 72 4.15 2.13 2.36
CA SER A 72 4.07 0.81 1.72
C SER A 72 4.39 -0.32 2.68
N ILE A 73 5.35 -0.13 3.59
CA ILE A 73 5.67 -1.13 4.61
C ILE A 73 4.48 -1.38 5.55
N VAL A 74 3.66 -0.37 5.83
CA VAL A 74 2.47 -0.52 6.68
C VAL A 74 1.54 -1.61 6.15
N PHE A 75 1.14 -1.49 4.88
CA PHE A 75 0.20 -2.43 4.30
C PHE A 75 0.86 -3.75 3.89
N VAL A 76 2.15 -3.76 3.55
CA VAL A 76 2.89 -5.00 3.24
C VAL A 76 3.01 -5.87 4.49
N VAL A 77 3.40 -5.29 5.63
CA VAL A 77 3.46 -6.02 6.90
C VAL A 77 2.07 -6.51 7.28
N ALA A 78 1.03 -5.69 7.13
CA ALA A 78 -0.35 -6.09 7.40
C ALA A 78 -0.80 -7.30 6.56
N ALA A 79 -0.52 -7.26 5.25
CA ALA A 79 -0.84 -8.36 4.35
C ALA A 79 -0.14 -9.64 4.79
N LEU A 80 1.20 -9.61 4.97
CA LEU A 80 2.00 -10.77 5.34
C LEU A 80 1.62 -11.33 6.72
N ASN A 81 1.41 -10.48 7.73
CA ASN A 81 0.95 -10.89 9.06
C ASN A 81 -0.37 -11.69 8.95
N LYS A 82 -1.29 -11.22 8.12
CA LYS A 82 -2.60 -11.86 7.94
C LYS A 82 -2.50 -13.21 7.22
N LEU A 83 -1.57 -13.34 6.27
CA LEU A 83 -1.27 -14.63 5.62
C LEU A 83 -0.71 -15.65 6.62
N ILE A 84 0.26 -15.26 7.45
CA ILE A 84 0.90 -16.18 8.42
C ILE A 84 -0.14 -16.73 9.40
N LYS A 85 -1.05 -15.88 9.88
CA LYS A 85 -2.12 -16.29 10.81
C LYS A 85 -3.15 -17.24 10.17
N VAL A 86 -3.19 -17.32 8.85
CA VAL A 86 -4.18 -18.12 8.10
C VAL A 86 -3.47 -18.79 6.91
N PRO A 87 -2.72 -19.88 7.14
CA PRO A 87 -1.84 -20.47 6.13
C PRO A 87 -2.64 -21.32 5.12
N VAL A 88 -3.31 -20.64 4.18
CA VAL A 88 -3.97 -21.26 3.02
C VAL A 88 -3.25 -20.88 1.73
N THR A 89 -3.49 -21.67 0.68
CA THR A 89 -2.86 -21.48 -0.65
C THR A 89 -3.69 -20.60 -1.59
N GLN A 90 -4.88 -20.18 -1.16
CA GLN A 90 -5.77 -19.33 -1.95
C GLN A 90 -5.35 -17.86 -1.87
N THR A 91 -5.83 -17.03 -2.81
CA THR A 91 -5.63 -15.58 -2.75
C THR A 91 -6.34 -14.99 -1.53
N GLN A 92 -5.58 -14.31 -0.68
CA GLN A 92 -6.07 -13.74 0.58
C GLN A 92 -5.97 -12.21 0.60
N THR A 93 -5.06 -11.63 -0.16
CA THR A 93 -4.87 -10.18 -0.23
C THR A 93 -4.86 -9.71 -1.68
N ILE A 94 -5.62 -8.65 -1.96
CA ILE A 94 -5.57 -7.91 -3.23
C ILE A 94 -5.07 -6.50 -2.93
N ILE A 95 -4.03 -6.07 -3.65
CA ILE A 95 -3.48 -4.72 -3.60
C ILE A 95 -3.69 -4.08 -4.97
N LEU A 96 -4.50 -3.02 -5.00
CA LEU A 96 -4.76 -2.25 -6.22
C LEU A 96 -3.83 -1.05 -6.28
N ALA A 97 -3.19 -0.85 -7.42
CA ALA A 97 -2.28 0.24 -7.71
C ALA A 97 -2.66 0.93 -9.04
N PRO A 98 -2.47 2.25 -9.17
CA PRO A 98 -2.96 2.99 -10.35
C PRO A 98 -2.09 2.78 -11.59
N THR A 99 -0.80 2.45 -11.43
CA THR A 99 0.13 2.29 -12.55
C THR A 99 0.89 0.96 -12.51
N ARG A 100 1.52 0.63 -13.65
CA ARG A 100 2.28 -0.62 -13.83
C ARG A 100 3.51 -0.65 -12.93
N GLU A 101 4.19 0.49 -12.85
CA GLU A 101 5.44 0.69 -12.13
C GLU A 101 5.22 0.52 -10.63
N ILE A 102 4.13 1.09 -10.09
CA ILE A 102 3.78 0.97 -8.67
C ILE A 102 3.43 -0.49 -8.34
N ALA A 103 2.66 -1.18 -9.19
CA ALA A 103 2.34 -2.58 -8.97
C ALA A 103 3.61 -3.46 -8.87
N VAL A 104 4.56 -3.28 -9.79
CA VAL A 104 5.84 -3.99 -9.77
C VAL A 104 6.63 -3.68 -8.49
N GLN A 105 6.76 -2.40 -8.13
CA GLN A 105 7.48 -1.99 -6.92
C GLN A 105 6.86 -2.60 -5.65
N ILE A 106 5.53 -2.57 -5.51
CA ILE A 106 4.84 -3.18 -4.38
C ILE A 106 5.14 -4.67 -4.32
N THR A 107 5.03 -5.38 -5.46
CA THR A 107 5.31 -6.81 -5.49
C THR A 107 6.72 -7.15 -5.05
N ASP A 108 7.72 -6.38 -5.49
CA ASP A 108 9.10 -6.58 -5.07
C ASP A 108 9.27 -6.34 -3.57
N VAL A 109 8.61 -5.32 -3.00
CA VAL A 109 8.62 -5.08 -1.55
C VAL A 109 7.96 -6.23 -0.78
N VAL A 110 6.81 -6.74 -1.23
CA VAL A 110 6.14 -7.89 -0.58
C VAL A 110 7.04 -9.12 -0.59
N ARG A 111 7.69 -9.43 -1.72
CA ARG A 111 8.61 -10.58 -1.83
C ARG A 111 9.82 -10.41 -0.92
N THR A 112 10.39 -9.21 -0.92
CA THR A 112 11.58 -8.85 -0.15
C THR A 112 11.32 -8.96 1.36
N VAL A 113 10.27 -8.30 1.85
CA VAL A 113 9.87 -8.35 3.27
C VAL A 113 9.36 -9.74 3.66
N GLY A 114 8.71 -10.43 2.72
CA GLY A 114 8.14 -11.77 2.91
C GLY A 114 9.11 -12.93 2.67
N THR A 115 10.42 -12.69 2.50
CA THR A 115 11.42 -13.71 2.12
C THR A 115 11.38 -14.96 3.01
N TYR A 116 11.10 -14.79 4.30
CA TYR A 116 11.05 -15.88 5.28
C TYR A 116 9.64 -16.45 5.51
N VAL A 117 8.62 -15.91 4.84
CA VAL A 117 7.25 -16.41 4.92
C VAL A 117 7.14 -17.69 4.07
N GLN A 118 6.83 -18.80 4.73
CA GLN A 118 6.79 -20.11 4.08
C GLN A 118 5.73 -20.15 2.97
N ASN A 119 6.11 -20.73 1.83
CA ASN A 119 5.23 -20.93 0.67
C ASN A 119 4.55 -19.64 0.17
N LEU A 120 5.21 -18.47 0.35
CA LEU A 120 4.68 -17.20 -0.11
C LEU A 120 4.72 -17.12 -1.64
N HIS A 121 3.53 -17.01 -2.24
CA HIS A 121 3.37 -16.71 -3.66
C HIS A 121 2.73 -15.33 -3.84
N VAL A 122 3.47 -14.46 -4.54
CA VAL A 122 3.04 -13.10 -4.88
C VAL A 122 3.17 -12.93 -6.37
N ASP A 123 2.13 -12.40 -7.01
CA ASP A 123 2.14 -12.08 -8.43
C ASP A 123 1.47 -10.75 -8.71
N TYR A 124 1.84 -10.12 -9.84
CA TYR A 124 1.24 -8.88 -10.28
C TYR A 124 0.59 -8.98 -11.65
N PHE A 125 -0.51 -8.25 -11.83
CA PHE A 125 -1.26 -8.25 -13.07
C PHE A 125 -1.59 -6.83 -13.51
N ILE A 126 -1.05 -6.46 -14.67
CA ILE A 126 -1.12 -5.10 -15.23
C ILE A 126 -1.53 -5.15 -16.70
N GLY A 127 -2.12 -4.08 -17.23
CA GLY A 127 -2.47 -3.95 -18.65
C GLY A 127 -1.28 -4.17 -19.59
N GLY A 128 -1.51 -4.36 -20.91
CA GLY A 128 -0.45 -4.44 -21.92
C GLY A 128 0.29 -5.78 -22.02
N THR A 129 -0.06 -6.79 -21.22
CA THR A 129 0.37 -8.19 -21.38
C THR A 129 -0.83 -9.11 -21.63
N PRO A 130 -0.64 -10.29 -22.23
CA PRO A 130 -1.72 -11.28 -22.33
C PRO A 130 -2.31 -11.62 -20.97
N VAL A 131 -3.61 -11.87 -20.94
CA VAL A 131 -4.31 -12.25 -19.72
C VAL A 131 -4.22 -13.77 -19.60
N VAL A 132 -3.29 -14.23 -18.76
CA VAL A 132 -3.03 -15.66 -18.58
C VAL A 132 -3.38 -16.04 -17.15
N ARG A 133 -4.00 -17.21 -16.98
CA ARG A 133 -4.21 -17.79 -15.65
C ARG A 133 -2.84 -18.01 -14.97
N PRO A 134 -2.65 -17.55 -13.73
CA PRO A 134 -1.40 -17.81 -13.02
C PRO A 134 -1.18 -19.31 -12.87
N LYS A 135 0.07 -19.76 -13.06
CA LYS A 135 0.43 -21.19 -12.97
C LYS A 135 0.33 -21.71 -11.53
N VAL A 136 0.64 -20.84 -10.57
CA VAL A 136 0.52 -21.08 -9.13
C VAL A 136 -0.38 -19.99 -8.58
N THR A 137 -1.37 -20.36 -7.77
CA THR A 137 -2.27 -19.38 -7.15
C THR A 137 -1.48 -18.46 -6.21
N PRO A 138 -1.41 -17.15 -6.48
CA PRO A 138 -0.76 -16.22 -5.57
C PRO A 138 -1.65 -15.94 -4.36
N GLN A 139 -1.07 -15.93 -3.15
CA GLN A 139 -1.76 -15.52 -1.93
C GLN A 139 -1.91 -13.99 -1.86
N VAL A 140 -0.95 -13.27 -2.44
CA VAL A 140 -1.01 -11.81 -2.60
C VAL A 140 -1.03 -11.48 -4.09
N VAL A 141 -2.10 -10.81 -4.50
CA VAL A 141 -2.25 -10.28 -5.85
C VAL A 141 -2.03 -8.78 -5.81
N VAL A 142 -1.16 -8.28 -6.68
CA VAL A 142 -0.99 -6.84 -6.91
C VAL A 142 -1.44 -6.51 -8.32
N GLY A 143 -2.08 -5.37 -8.58
CA GLY A 143 -2.40 -5.05 -9.97
C GLY A 143 -3.22 -3.80 -10.19
N SER A 144 -3.38 -3.46 -11.47
CA SER A 144 -4.29 -2.39 -11.85
C SER A 144 -5.75 -2.86 -11.76
N PRO A 145 -6.71 -2.00 -11.33
CA PRO A 145 -8.11 -2.39 -11.15
C PRO A 145 -8.71 -3.10 -12.37
N GLY A 146 -8.55 -2.53 -13.56
CA GLY A 146 -9.08 -3.13 -14.78
C GLY A 146 -8.54 -4.55 -15.07
N ARG A 147 -7.26 -4.80 -14.79
CA ARG A 147 -6.67 -6.13 -15.02
C ARG A 147 -7.08 -7.14 -13.97
N VAL A 148 -7.11 -6.75 -12.69
CA VAL A 148 -7.59 -7.62 -11.61
C VAL A 148 -9.06 -8.00 -11.84
N LYS A 149 -9.91 -7.02 -12.18
CA LYS A 149 -11.30 -7.25 -12.58
C LYS A 149 -11.42 -8.26 -13.72
N GLN A 150 -10.59 -8.11 -14.76
CA GLN A 150 -10.61 -9.01 -15.91
C GLN A 150 -10.27 -10.46 -15.52
N LEU A 151 -9.28 -10.68 -14.65
CA LEU A 151 -8.90 -12.01 -14.16
C LEU A 151 -10.01 -12.67 -13.36
N ILE A 152 -10.69 -11.91 -12.50
CA ILE A 152 -11.83 -12.40 -11.71
C ILE A 152 -12.98 -12.78 -12.65
N LYS A 153 -13.34 -11.91 -13.62
CA LYS A 153 -14.40 -12.20 -14.60
C LYS A 153 -14.13 -13.46 -15.42
N LEU A 154 -12.87 -13.68 -15.82
CA LEU A 154 -12.45 -14.87 -16.57
C LEU A 154 -12.27 -16.11 -15.69
N LYS A 155 -12.57 -16.03 -14.39
CA LYS A 155 -12.34 -17.11 -13.40
C LYS A 155 -10.89 -17.62 -13.44
N HIS A 156 -9.96 -16.71 -13.71
CA HIS A 156 -8.52 -16.97 -13.63
C HIS A 156 -7.98 -16.69 -12.22
N LEU A 157 -8.71 -15.89 -11.46
CA LEU A 157 -8.45 -15.59 -10.05
C LEU A 157 -9.73 -15.86 -9.24
N SER A 158 -9.67 -16.80 -8.29
CA SER A 158 -10.71 -16.95 -7.26
C SER A 158 -10.43 -15.97 -6.13
N VAL A 159 -11.49 -15.35 -5.62
CA VAL A 159 -11.40 -14.31 -4.57
C VAL A 159 -12.17 -14.68 -3.30
N ASP A 160 -12.65 -15.91 -3.21
CA ASP A 160 -13.53 -16.39 -2.12
C ASP A 160 -12.82 -16.40 -0.75
N ALA A 161 -11.49 -16.46 -0.76
CA ALA A 161 -10.64 -16.45 0.44
C ALA A 161 -10.03 -15.08 0.73
N VAL A 162 -10.38 -14.02 -0.02
CA VAL A 162 -9.82 -12.68 0.17
C VAL A 162 -10.31 -12.08 1.49
N ARG A 163 -9.36 -11.71 2.36
CA ARG A 163 -9.59 -11.13 3.69
C ARG A 163 -9.06 -9.71 3.83
N MET A 164 -8.37 -9.22 2.80
CA MET A 164 -7.80 -7.87 2.77
C MET A 164 -7.84 -7.29 1.36
N LEU A 165 -8.40 -6.09 1.24
CA LEU A 165 -8.33 -5.26 0.05
C LEU A 165 -7.52 -3.99 0.38
N ILE A 166 -6.52 -3.69 -0.42
CA ILE A 166 -5.64 -2.53 -0.22
C ILE A 166 -5.72 -1.64 -1.46
N LEU A 167 -5.91 -0.34 -1.26
CA LEU A 167 -5.78 0.69 -2.31
C LEU A 167 -4.55 1.53 -2.02
N ASP A 168 -3.52 1.42 -2.87
CA ASP A 168 -2.35 2.31 -2.81
C ASP A 168 -2.50 3.46 -3.81
N GLU A 169 -2.03 4.65 -3.43
CA GLU A 169 -2.31 5.92 -4.14
C GLU A 169 -3.81 6.10 -4.42
N ALA A 170 -4.61 5.97 -3.37
CA ALA A 170 -6.06 5.90 -3.45
C ALA A 170 -6.73 7.12 -4.09
N ASP A 171 -6.13 8.31 -3.99
CA ASP A 171 -6.62 9.51 -4.66
C ASP A 171 -6.61 9.37 -6.19
N LYS A 172 -5.54 8.78 -6.76
CA LYS A 172 -5.46 8.49 -8.20
C LYS A 172 -6.42 7.39 -8.63
N LEU A 173 -6.66 6.42 -7.74
CA LEU A 173 -7.58 5.31 -8.00
C LEU A 173 -9.05 5.76 -8.01
N ILE A 174 -9.45 6.63 -7.08
CA ILE A 174 -10.86 6.98 -6.85
C ILE A 174 -11.29 8.16 -7.70
N ASN A 175 -10.41 9.14 -7.90
CA ASN A 175 -10.72 10.33 -8.72
C ASN A 175 -10.53 10.05 -10.23
N GLY A 176 -10.02 8.87 -10.59
CA GLY A 176 -9.80 8.45 -11.96
C GLY A 176 -10.90 7.52 -12.51
N SER A 177 -10.64 6.95 -13.68
CA SER A 177 -11.55 6.01 -14.37
C SER A 177 -11.61 4.62 -13.72
N PHE A 178 -10.99 4.41 -12.56
CA PHE A 178 -10.90 3.10 -11.91
C PHE A 178 -11.98 2.84 -10.87
N LEU A 179 -12.74 3.85 -10.45
CA LEU A 179 -13.72 3.70 -9.37
C LEU A 179 -14.77 2.61 -9.68
N ASP A 180 -15.24 2.52 -10.92
CA ASP A 180 -16.20 1.49 -11.34
C ASP A 180 -15.60 0.09 -11.30
N ASP A 181 -14.31 -0.04 -11.66
CA ASP A 181 -13.59 -1.31 -11.59
C ASP A 181 -13.37 -1.73 -10.14
N ILE A 182 -13.00 -0.80 -9.26
CA ILE A 182 -12.80 -1.03 -7.83
C ILE A 182 -14.12 -1.41 -7.16
N THR A 183 -15.20 -0.69 -7.46
CA THR A 183 -16.54 -0.97 -6.94
C THR A 183 -16.99 -2.37 -7.34
N TRP A 184 -16.76 -2.72 -8.61
CA TRP A 184 -17.07 -4.07 -9.08
C TRP A 184 -16.23 -5.12 -8.36
N ILE A 185 -14.90 -4.94 -8.25
CA ILE A 185 -14.03 -5.89 -7.53
C ILE A 185 -14.51 -6.06 -6.10
N TYR A 186 -14.74 -4.95 -5.38
CA TYR A 186 -15.22 -4.95 -4.00
C TYR A 186 -16.50 -5.77 -3.83
N SER A 187 -17.43 -5.67 -4.77
CA SER A 187 -18.69 -6.45 -4.76
C SER A 187 -18.51 -7.96 -4.91
N GLN A 188 -17.39 -8.41 -5.51
CA GLN A 188 -17.09 -9.83 -5.68
C GLN A 188 -16.34 -10.42 -4.49
N LEU A 189 -15.80 -9.59 -3.59
CA LEU A 189 -15.05 -10.06 -2.43
C LEU A 189 -16.00 -10.45 -1.28
N PRO A 190 -15.57 -11.35 -0.37
CA PRO A 190 -16.32 -11.68 0.83
C PRO A 190 -16.75 -10.43 1.63
N SER A 191 -17.89 -10.52 2.33
CA SER A 191 -18.39 -9.43 3.17
C SER A 191 -17.42 -9.09 4.29
N MET A 192 -16.89 -10.12 4.96
CA MET A 192 -15.88 -10.01 6.02
C MET A 192 -14.48 -9.89 5.42
N LYS A 193 -14.05 -8.65 5.20
CA LYS A 193 -12.70 -8.31 4.74
C LYS A 193 -12.28 -7.00 5.39
N GLN A 194 -10.99 -6.86 5.61
CA GLN A 194 -10.40 -5.59 6.04
C GLN A 194 -10.04 -4.77 4.80
N MET A 195 -10.28 -3.46 4.86
CA MET A 195 -9.89 -2.53 3.82
C MET A 195 -8.85 -1.54 4.34
N LEU A 196 -7.73 -1.43 3.61
CA LEU A 196 -6.69 -0.44 3.88
C LEU A 196 -6.58 0.49 2.69
N VAL A 197 -6.52 1.79 2.96
CA VAL A 197 -6.45 2.82 1.92
C VAL A 197 -5.29 3.73 2.24
N VAL A 198 -4.39 3.91 1.27
CA VAL A 198 -3.13 4.61 1.49
C VAL A 198 -2.93 5.66 0.41
N SER A 199 -2.65 6.90 0.82
CA SER A 199 -2.39 8.02 -0.08
C SER A 199 -1.61 9.11 0.63
N ALA A 200 -1.02 10.03 -0.13
CA ALA A 200 -0.47 11.27 0.41
C ALA A 200 -1.55 12.31 0.70
N THR A 201 -2.58 12.35 -0.13
CA THR A 201 -3.62 13.37 -0.10
C THR A 201 -5.00 12.73 -0.25
N TYR A 202 -6.00 13.36 0.37
CA TYR A 202 -7.40 13.01 0.20
C TYR A 202 -8.24 14.28 0.11
N SER A 203 -9.11 14.37 -0.90
CA SER A 203 -10.16 15.38 -0.93
C SER A 203 -11.33 14.96 -0.04
N PRO A 204 -12.19 15.88 0.43
CA PRO A 204 -13.40 15.53 1.16
C PRO A 204 -14.31 14.54 0.39
N GLU A 205 -14.37 14.67 -0.94
CA GLU A 205 -15.14 13.77 -1.80
C GLU A 205 -14.55 12.36 -1.87
N SER A 206 -13.21 12.25 -1.99
CA SER A 206 -12.55 10.95 -1.95
C SER A 206 -12.79 10.26 -0.61
N LEU A 207 -12.70 10.99 0.52
CA LEU A 207 -13.00 10.44 1.85
C LEU A 207 -14.46 9.98 1.96
N ALA A 208 -15.42 10.83 1.57
CA ALA A 208 -16.83 10.47 1.58
C ALA A 208 -17.10 9.21 0.73
N THR A 209 -16.42 9.08 -0.41
CA THR A 209 -16.50 7.88 -1.25
C THR A 209 -15.94 6.66 -0.54
N LEU A 210 -14.76 6.76 0.07
CA LEU A 210 -14.09 5.68 0.80
C LEU A 210 -14.90 5.15 1.97
N HIS A 211 -15.53 6.04 2.74
CA HIS A 211 -16.38 5.66 3.88
C HIS A 211 -17.56 4.74 3.48
N ARG A 212 -17.94 4.68 2.21
CA ARG A 212 -18.97 3.74 1.72
C ARG A 212 -18.48 2.30 1.57
N TYR A 213 -17.17 2.08 1.51
CA TYR A 213 -16.56 0.75 1.34
C TYR A 213 -15.96 0.20 2.64
N MET A 214 -15.85 1.01 3.68
CA MET A 214 -15.10 0.69 4.88
C MET A 214 -16.01 0.65 6.11
N ILE A 215 -15.67 -0.20 7.08
CA ILE A 215 -16.40 -0.34 8.34
C ILE A 215 -15.66 0.46 9.41
N ASP A 216 -16.24 1.58 9.82
CA ASP A 216 -15.70 2.49 10.86
C ASP A 216 -14.17 2.71 10.74
N PRO A 217 -13.70 3.26 9.60
CA PRO A 217 -12.27 3.30 9.33
C PRO A 217 -11.55 4.33 10.20
N LEU A 218 -10.38 3.95 10.71
CA LEU A 218 -9.49 4.86 11.41
C LEU A 218 -8.73 5.74 10.41
N HIS A 219 -8.85 7.05 10.55
CA HIS A 219 -8.06 8.00 9.75
C HIS A 219 -6.75 8.32 10.45
N ILE A 220 -5.68 7.63 10.03
CA ILE A 220 -4.35 7.75 10.62
C ILE A 220 -3.54 8.75 9.80
N ARG A 221 -3.17 9.87 10.41
CA ARG A 221 -2.37 10.93 9.80
C ARG A 221 -1.41 11.56 10.81
N PRO A 222 -0.18 11.96 10.41
CA PRO A 222 0.65 12.84 11.23
C PRO A 222 -0.04 14.20 11.44
N GLU A 223 0.22 14.87 12.57
CA GLU A 223 -0.32 16.21 12.86
C GLU A 223 0.04 17.26 11.79
N ASP A 224 1.20 17.12 11.14
CA ASP A 224 1.76 18.04 10.12
C ASP A 224 1.57 17.58 8.65
N ALA A 225 0.55 16.76 8.35
CA ALA A 225 0.39 16.11 7.04
C ALA A 225 0.26 17.05 5.81
N SER A 226 -0.06 18.33 5.99
CA SER A 226 -0.24 19.31 4.90
C SER A 226 1.03 20.06 4.48
N ARG A 227 2.12 19.98 5.25
CA ARG A 227 3.38 20.66 4.94
C ARG A 227 4.25 19.81 4.01
N PRO A 228 5.11 20.38 3.16
CA PRO A 228 6.13 19.64 2.44
C PRO A 228 7.04 18.82 3.36
N LEU A 229 7.77 17.84 2.83
CA LEU A 229 8.82 17.15 3.60
C LEU A 229 9.83 18.19 4.11
N ILE A 230 10.08 18.16 5.41
CA ILE A 230 11.11 18.98 6.04
C ILE A 230 12.45 18.58 5.40
N GLY A 231 13.29 19.55 5.03
CA GLY A 231 14.59 19.31 4.41
C GLY A 231 14.60 19.33 2.87
N VAL A 232 13.45 19.39 2.21
CA VAL A 232 13.38 19.61 0.76
C VAL A 232 13.36 21.11 0.48
N LYS A 233 14.43 21.65 -0.13
CA LYS A 233 14.43 23.04 -0.64
C LYS A 233 13.49 23.12 -1.84
N GLN A 234 12.43 23.91 -1.71
CA GLN A 234 11.54 24.25 -2.81
C GLN A 234 11.91 25.62 -3.35
N LEU A 235 12.07 25.74 -4.66
CA LEU A 235 12.35 26.99 -5.36
C LEU A 235 11.24 27.21 -6.40
N VAL A 236 10.80 28.45 -6.56
CA VAL A 236 9.86 28.87 -7.58
C VAL A 236 10.57 29.88 -8.47
N ALA A 237 10.51 29.69 -9.78
CA ALA A 237 10.96 30.67 -10.77
C ALA A 237 9.75 31.16 -11.56
N LEU A 238 9.55 32.48 -11.61
CA LEU A 238 8.56 33.10 -12.48
C LEU A 238 9.18 33.21 -13.87
N ILE A 239 8.58 32.53 -14.85
CA ILE A 239 9.00 32.61 -16.25
C ILE A 239 8.05 33.60 -16.96
N PRO A 240 8.56 34.72 -17.50
CA PRO A 240 7.75 35.61 -18.33
C PRO A 240 7.29 34.85 -19.58
N VAL A 241 5.98 34.84 -19.84
CA VAL A 241 5.44 34.30 -21.10
C VAL A 241 5.43 35.44 -22.12
N THR A 242 6.35 35.42 -23.07
CA THR A 242 6.27 36.28 -24.26
C THR A 242 5.34 35.63 -25.27
N TYR A 243 4.18 36.24 -25.51
CA TYR A 243 3.39 35.90 -26.68
C TYR A 243 4.00 36.64 -27.88
N GLU A 244 4.65 35.91 -28.78
CA GLU A 244 4.86 36.42 -30.13
C GLU A 244 3.50 36.38 -30.83
N LEU A 245 2.91 37.54 -31.04
CA LEU A 245 1.80 37.70 -31.98
C LEU A 245 2.39 37.41 -33.37
N ILE A 246 2.01 36.28 -33.95
CA ILE A 246 2.25 36.00 -35.37
C ILE A 246 1.27 36.91 -36.12
N GLU A 247 1.78 38.01 -36.71
CA GLU A 247 1.07 38.83 -37.71
C GLU A 247 0.92 38.07 -39.04
#